data_AF-G5HL89-F1
#
_entry.id   AF-G5HL89-F1
#
_cell.length_a   1.000
_cell.length_b   1.000
_cell.length_c   1.000
_cell.angle_alpha   90.00
_cell.angle_beta   90.00
_cell.angle_gamma   90.00
#
_symmetry.space_group_name_H-M   'P 1'
#
loop_
_entity.id
_entity.type
_entity.pdbx_description
1 polymer ?
#
loop_
_entity_poly.entity_id
_entity_poly.type
_entity_poly.pdbx_seq_one_letter_code
_entity_poly.pdbx_strand_id
1 'polypeptide(L)'
;MKQIENRFPDDQKPFFRGVQMILLSVALVFVFAVSIWNAAGLRVVLNQSTQEYLYDVTSQLTRDIRDAMINKMTDLEMVSDSISRLTMYQEEESITEFLNRKARILECDPLIILDRQGNFISSDSNLSSWELTPEDYLKIPGIQSSFLGKVSANYLGGRSIFLFRSRLQG
;
A
#
# COMPACT_ATOMS: atom_id res chain seq x y z
N MET A 1 41.23 63.76 -64.79
CA MET A 1 41.25 63.96 -63.32
C MET A 1 39.87 64.46 -62.86
N LYS A 2 39.45 63.97 -61.69
CA LYS A 2 38.27 64.31 -60.86
C LYS A 2 37.00 63.46 -61.08
N GLN A 3 36.89 62.48 -60.20
CA GLN A 3 35.66 61.81 -59.79
C GLN A 3 34.70 62.84 -59.14
N ILE A 4 33.39 62.67 -59.34
CA ILE A 4 32.37 63.29 -58.50
C ILE A 4 31.48 62.16 -57.94
N GLU A 5 31.99 61.68 -56.82
CA GLU A 5 31.32 61.15 -55.63
C GLU A 5 29.77 61.16 -55.64
N ASN A 6 29.22 59.94 -55.57
CA ASN A 6 27.86 59.66 -55.12
C ASN A 6 27.64 60.27 -53.73
N ARG A 7 26.62 61.13 -53.59
CA ARG A 7 26.09 61.52 -52.28
C ARG A 7 24.60 61.19 -52.23
N PHE A 8 24.28 59.93 -51.96
CA PHE A 8 22.99 59.57 -51.39
C PHE A 8 23.00 60.01 -49.91
N PRO A 9 21.98 60.72 -49.40
CA PRO A 9 21.95 61.18 -48.02
C PRO A 9 21.83 59.99 -47.06
N ASP A 10 22.81 59.86 -46.16
CA ASP A 10 22.91 58.81 -45.15
C ASP A 10 22.14 59.17 -43.87
N ASP A 11 20.86 59.52 -44.00
CA ASP A 11 20.03 59.99 -42.86
C ASP A 11 18.85 59.05 -42.54
N GLN A 12 18.96 57.76 -42.90
CA GLN A 12 17.90 56.76 -42.66
C GLN A 12 18.39 55.49 -41.92
N LYS A 13 19.44 55.57 -41.10
CA LYS A 13 19.97 54.41 -40.35
C LYS A 13 19.55 54.27 -38.87
N PRO A 14 19.12 55.31 -38.11
CA PRO A 14 18.77 55.11 -36.70
C PRO A 14 17.35 54.57 -36.49
N PHE A 15 16.40 54.91 -37.38
CA PHE A 15 14.99 54.49 -37.26
C PHE A 15 14.80 52.99 -37.51
N PHE A 16 15.43 52.45 -38.56
CA PHE A 16 15.36 51.02 -38.88
C PHE A 16 15.97 50.12 -37.81
N ARG A 17 17.04 50.58 -37.13
CA ARG A 17 17.65 49.84 -36.01
C ARG A 17 16.73 49.77 -34.79
N GLY A 18 16.04 50.87 -34.47
CA GLY A 18 15.05 50.89 -33.38
C GLY A 18 13.86 49.95 -33.65
N VAL A 19 13.33 49.99 -34.86
CA VAL A 19 12.23 49.10 -35.29
C VAL A 19 12.66 47.62 -35.29
N GLN A 20 13.88 47.32 -35.74
CA GLN A 20 14.42 45.95 -35.73
C GLN A 20 14.62 45.42 -34.30
N MET A 21 15.07 46.24 -33.35
CA MET A 21 15.19 45.85 -31.94
C MET A 21 13.82 45.57 -31.31
N ILE A 22 12.80 46.38 -31.63
CA ILE A 22 11.43 46.14 -31.16
C ILE A 22 10.88 44.84 -31.74
N LEU A 23 11.06 44.59 -33.04
CA LEU A 23 10.63 43.34 -33.68
C LEU A 23 11.30 42.10 -33.08
N LEU A 24 12.61 42.17 -32.82
CA LEU A 24 13.34 41.07 -32.15
C LEU A 24 12.82 40.83 -30.74
N SER A 25 12.53 41.89 -29.98
CA SER A 25 11.97 41.78 -28.64
C SER A 25 10.59 41.13 -28.65
N VAL A 26 9.72 41.55 -29.57
CA VAL A 26 8.37 40.95 -29.73
C VAL A 26 8.47 39.48 -30.15
N ALA A 27 9.35 39.16 -31.10
CA ALA A 27 9.58 37.78 -31.53
C ALA A 27 10.09 36.90 -30.37
N LEU A 28 11.01 37.43 -29.56
CA LEU A 28 11.54 36.73 -28.39
C LEU A 28 10.46 36.46 -27.34
N VAL A 29 9.63 37.47 -27.03
CA VAL A 29 8.49 37.33 -26.10
C VAL A 29 7.50 36.28 -26.61
N PHE A 30 7.23 36.26 -27.91
CA PHE A 30 6.35 35.27 -28.53
C PHE A 30 6.89 33.84 -28.39
N VAL A 31 8.18 33.63 -28.67
CA VAL A 31 8.83 32.31 -28.50
C VAL A 31 8.79 31.86 -27.04
N PHE A 32 9.01 32.78 -26.09
CA PHE A 32 8.88 32.47 -24.67
C PHE A 32 7.45 32.13 -24.28
N ALA A 33 6.45 32.88 -24.77
CA ALA A 33 5.05 32.60 -24.49
C ALA A 33 4.63 31.21 -25.01
N VAL A 34 5.01 30.86 -26.24
CA VAL A 34 4.74 29.53 -26.83
C VAL A 34 5.48 28.43 -26.05
N SER A 35 6.73 28.68 -25.65
CA SER A 35 7.51 27.72 -24.86
C SER A 35 6.90 27.48 -23.47
N ILE A 36 6.44 28.54 -22.80
CA ILE A 36 5.75 28.45 -21.50
C ILE A 36 4.42 27.71 -21.66
N TRP A 37 3.65 28.02 -22.70
CA TRP A 37 2.37 27.34 -22.98
C TRP A 37 2.56 25.84 -23.24
N ASN A 38 3.55 25.49 -24.06
CA ASN A 38 3.91 24.11 -24.35
C ASN A 38 4.39 23.37 -23.09
N ALA A 39 5.27 24.00 -22.30
CA ALA A 39 5.74 23.43 -21.04
C ALA A 39 4.63 23.29 -19.99
N ALA A 40 3.66 24.21 -19.96
CA ALA A 40 2.51 24.13 -19.07
C ALA A 40 1.58 22.97 -19.44
N GLY A 41 1.29 22.77 -20.74
CA GLY A 41 0.51 21.63 -21.21
C GLY A 41 1.17 20.28 -20.88
N LEU A 42 2.49 20.18 -21.05
CA LEU A 42 3.24 18.97 -20.71
C LEU A 42 3.24 18.69 -19.20
N ARG A 43 3.34 19.73 -18.36
CA ARG A 43 3.30 19.59 -16.90
C ARG A 43 1.93 19.15 -16.37
N VAL A 44 0.84 19.61 -17.01
CA VAL A 44 -0.54 19.24 -16.63
C VAL A 44 -0.79 17.76 -16.89
N VAL A 45 -0.39 17.25 -18.06
CA VAL A 45 -0.55 15.83 -18.43
C VAL A 45 0.30 14.92 -17.53
N LEU A 46 1.55 15.30 -17.22
CA LEU A 46 2.39 14.51 -16.31
C LEU A 46 1.79 14.39 -14.90
N ASN A 47 1.26 15.49 -14.36
CA ASN A 47 0.72 15.51 -13.00
C ASN A 47 -0.58 14.70 -12.88
N GLN A 48 -1.45 14.78 -13.89
CA GLN A 48 -2.71 14.04 -13.93
C GLN A 48 -2.47 12.53 -14.07
N SER A 49 -1.60 12.11 -15.00
CA SER A 49 -1.27 10.69 -15.18
C SER A 49 -0.51 10.09 -13.99
N THR A 50 0.32 10.88 -13.30
CA THR A 50 1.01 10.41 -12.09
C THR A 50 0.04 10.17 -10.94
N GLN A 51 -0.91 11.07 -10.71
CA GLN A 51 -1.93 10.91 -9.67
C GLN A 51 -2.87 9.74 -9.96
N GLU A 52 -3.30 9.59 -11.21
CA GLU A 52 -4.17 8.49 -11.63
C GLU A 52 -3.48 7.13 -11.50
N TYR A 53 -2.21 7.04 -11.91
CA TYR A 53 -1.39 5.84 -11.70
C TYR A 53 -1.22 5.50 -10.21
N LEU A 54 -0.86 6.49 -9.38
CA LEU A 54 -0.71 6.27 -7.94
C LEU A 54 -2.02 5.83 -7.29
N TYR A 55 -3.15 6.42 -7.69
CA TYR A 55 -4.47 6.06 -7.20
C TYR A 55 -4.85 4.64 -7.61
N ASP A 56 -4.68 4.29 -8.89
CA ASP A 56 -5.05 2.97 -9.41
C ASP A 56 -4.18 1.86 -8.79
N VAL A 57 -2.86 2.03 -8.78
CA VAL A 57 -1.92 1.07 -8.16
C VAL A 57 -2.21 0.90 -6.66
N THR A 58 -2.44 2.00 -5.94
CA THR A 58 -2.81 1.93 -4.52
C THR A 58 -4.14 1.23 -4.32
N SER A 59 -5.12 1.47 -5.20
CA SER A 59 -6.44 0.83 -5.12
C SER A 59 -6.39 -0.67 -5.44
N GLN A 60 -5.58 -1.08 -6.41
CA GLN A 60 -5.37 -2.47 -6.78
C GLN A 60 -4.67 -3.20 -5.66
N LEU A 61 -3.56 -2.65 -5.16
CA LEU A 61 -2.84 -3.22 -4.03
C LEU A 61 -3.73 -3.33 -2.78
N THR A 62 -4.57 -2.32 -2.51
CA THR A 62 -5.52 -2.37 -1.38
C THR A 62 -6.58 -3.45 -1.57
N ARG A 63 -7.06 -3.67 -2.80
CA ARG A 63 -8.00 -4.74 -3.13
C ARG A 63 -7.35 -6.11 -2.97
N ASP A 64 -6.16 -6.30 -3.52
CA ASP A 64 -5.43 -7.57 -3.43
C ASP A 64 -5.13 -7.94 -1.98
N ILE A 65 -4.70 -6.96 -1.17
CA ILE A 65 -4.47 -7.14 0.28
C ILE A 65 -5.79 -7.50 0.99
N ARG A 66 -6.89 -6.83 0.65
CA ARG A 66 -8.21 -7.11 1.24
C ARG A 66 -8.67 -8.53 0.90
N ASP A 67 -8.58 -8.92 -0.36
CA ASP A 67 -9.02 -10.23 -0.83
C ASP A 67 -8.18 -11.35 -0.22
N ALA A 68 -6.86 -11.14 -0.13
CA ALA A 68 -5.96 -12.05 0.59
C ALA A 68 -6.37 -12.20 2.07
N MET A 69 -6.67 -11.09 2.77
CA MET A 69 -7.12 -11.15 4.16
C MET A 69 -8.46 -11.87 4.32
N ILE A 70 -9.44 -11.62 3.45
CA ILE A 70 -10.75 -12.29 3.48
C ILE A 70 -10.60 -13.79 3.26
N ASN A 71 -9.75 -14.20 2.33
CA ASN A 71 -9.47 -15.60 2.08
C ASN A 71 -8.84 -16.27 3.31
N LYS A 72 -7.83 -15.66 3.93
CA LYS A 72 -7.21 -16.18 5.17
C LYS A 72 -8.21 -16.24 6.33
N MET A 73 -9.13 -15.29 6.45
CA MET A 73 -10.20 -15.32 7.46
C MET A 73 -11.17 -16.49 7.23
N THR A 74 -11.53 -16.74 5.96
CA THR A 74 -12.40 -17.87 5.57
C THR A 74 -11.71 -19.21 5.85
N ASP A 75 -10.41 -19.30 5.55
CA ASP A 75 -9.61 -20.48 5.87
C ASP A 75 -9.52 -20.75 7.37
N LEU A 76 -9.34 -19.69 8.18
CA LEU A 76 -9.31 -19.79 9.64
C LEU A 76 -10.65 -20.28 10.20
N GLU A 77 -11.77 -19.87 9.61
CA GLU A 77 -13.11 -20.38 9.96
C GLU A 77 -13.20 -21.89 9.71
N MET A 78 -12.80 -22.37 8.54
CA MET A 78 -12.78 -23.80 8.23
C MET A 78 -11.87 -24.61 9.17
N VAL A 79 -10.74 -24.04 9.58
CA VAL A 79 -9.83 -24.66 10.55
C VAL A 79 -10.46 -24.72 11.94
N SER A 80 -11.11 -23.64 12.39
CA SER A 80 -11.81 -23.59 13.68
C SER A 80 -12.91 -24.65 13.78
N ASP A 81 -13.67 -24.85 12.70
CA ASP A 81 -14.70 -25.90 12.61
C ASP A 81 -14.09 -27.31 12.64
N SER A 82 -12.93 -27.50 12.01
CA SER A 82 -12.22 -28.78 12.00
C SER A 82 -11.66 -29.13 13.39
N ILE A 83 -11.05 -28.15 14.07
CA ILE A 83 -10.51 -28.29 15.44
C ILE A 83 -11.62 -28.68 16.41
N SER A 84 -12.80 -28.07 16.27
CA SER A 84 -13.96 -28.35 17.12
C SER A 84 -14.40 -29.82 17.07
N ARG A 85 -14.08 -30.55 15.99
CA ARG A 85 -14.36 -31.99 15.87
C ARG A 85 -13.23 -32.87 16.41
N LEU A 86 -12.01 -32.34 16.48
CA LEU A 86 -10.80 -33.06 16.92
C LEU A 86 -10.64 -33.04 18.45
N THR A 87 -10.94 -31.91 19.10
CA THR A 87 -10.70 -31.70 20.54
C THR A 87 -11.56 -32.57 21.47
N MET A 88 -12.56 -33.29 20.95
CA MET A 88 -13.46 -34.10 21.77
C MET A 88 -12.85 -35.44 22.22
N TYR A 89 -11.77 -35.92 21.58
CA TYR A 89 -11.26 -37.29 21.79
C TYR A 89 -9.74 -37.48 21.62
N GLN A 90 -8.94 -36.42 21.52
CA GLN A 90 -7.55 -36.53 21.07
C GLN A 90 -6.52 -35.85 21.99
N GLU A 91 -5.32 -36.43 22.06
CA GLU A 91 -4.17 -35.93 22.83
C GLU A 91 -3.55 -34.68 22.20
N GLU A 92 -2.89 -33.86 23.03
CA GLU A 92 -2.27 -32.58 22.64
C GLU A 92 -1.28 -32.70 21.46
N GLU A 93 -0.54 -33.80 21.37
CA GLU A 93 0.40 -34.07 20.27
C GLU A 93 -0.31 -34.13 18.91
N SER A 94 -1.46 -34.79 18.85
CA SER A 94 -2.24 -34.90 17.61
C SER A 94 -2.88 -33.58 17.19
N ILE A 95 -3.27 -32.74 18.17
CA ILE A 95 -3.74 -31.39 17.93
C ILE A 95 -2.60 -30.53 17.38
N THR A 96 -1.41 -30.66 17.95
CA THR A 96 -0.19 -29.97 17.50
C THR A 96 0.21 -30.36 16.08
N GLU A 97 0.16 -31.66 15.74
CA GLU A 97 0.40 -32.14 14.38
C GLU A 97 -0.63 -31.59 13.39
N PHE A 98 -1.91 -31.58 13.77
CA PHE A 98 -2.98 -31.00 12.97
C PHE A 98 -2.73 -29.50 12.71
N LEU A 99 -2.40 -28.73 13.75
CA LEU A 99 -2.10 -27.30 13.63
C LEU A 99 -0.89 -27.07 12.73
N ASN A 100 0.17 -27.87 12.87
CA ASN A 100 1.35 -27.82 12.00
C ASN A 100 1.01 -28.04 10.53
N ARG A 101 0.19 -29.05 10.24
CA ARG A 101 -0.24 -29.33 8.87
C ARG A 101 -1.07 -28.18 8.31
N LYS A 102 -1.99 -27.63 9.11
CA LYS A 102 -2.85 -26.51 8.68
C LYS A 102 -2.05 -25.22 8.50
N ALA A 103 -1.11 -24.90 9.38
CA ALA A 103 -0.27 -23.72 9.27
C ALA A 103 0.53 -23.73 7.96
N ARG A 104 1.09 -24.89 7.60
CA ARG A 104 1.81 -25.06 6.33
C ARG A 104 0.91 -24.90 5.10
N ILE A 105 -0.29 -25.49 5.11
CA ILE A 105 -1.24 -25.38 3.98
C ILE A 105 -1.74 -23.93 3.81
N LEU A 106 -1.98 -23.25 4.93
CA LEU A 106 -2.45 -21.88 4.95
C LEU A 106 -1.33 -20.85 4.86
N GLU A 107 -0.07 -21.28 4.76
CA GLU A 107 1.11 -20.41 4.76
C GLU A 107 1.06 -19.36 5.90
N CYS A 108 0.65 -19.80 7.09
CA CYS A 108 0.66 -19.00 8.30
C CYS A 108 1.90 -19.34 9.13
N ASP A 109 2.48 -18.34 9.80
CA ASP A 109 3.67 -18.52 10.65
C ASP A 109 3.36 -19.48 11.83
N PRO A 110 2.57 -19.08 12.87
CA PRO A 110 1.94 -20.05 13.74
C PRO A 110 0.41 -20.03 13.67
N LEU A 111 -0.21 -21.22 13.78
CA LEU A 111 -1.62 -21.37 14.17
C LEU A 111 -1.69 -21.72 15.65
N ILE A 112 -2.60 -21.07 16.35
CA ILE A 112 -2.66 -21.08 17.81
C ILE A 112 -4.10 -21.33 18.24
N ILE A 113 -4.29 -22.30 19.11
CA ILE A 113 -5.51 -22.46 19.89
C ILE A 113 -5.26 -21.79 21.23
N LEU A 114 -6.12 -20.86 21.62
CA LEU A 114 -6.07 -20.17 22.91
C LEU A 114 -7.41 -20.39 23.62
N ASP A 115 -7.35 -20.87 24.86
CA ASP A 115 -8.53 -20.97 25.72
C ASP A 115 -8.77 -19.68 26.51
N ARG A 116 -9.90 -19.64 27.24
CA ARG A 116 -10.26 -18.46 28.05
C ARG A 116 -9.42 -18.31 29.32
N GLN A 117 -8.70 -19.36 29.69
CA GLN A 117 -7.85 -19.44 30.88
C GLN A 117 -6.41 -19.00 30.57
N GLY A 118 -6.07 -18.82 29.29
CA GLY A 118 -4.74 -18.45 28.82
C GLY A 118 -3.85 -19.65 28.50
N ASN A 119 -4.38 -20.88 28.52
CA ASN A 119 -3.65 -22.02 27.98
C ASN A 119 -3.71 -21.97 26.46
N PHE A 120 -2.62 -22.37 25.81
CA PHE A 120 -2.54 -22.37 24.37
C PHE A 120 -1.81 -23.60 23.85
N ILE A 121 -2.18 -24.01 22.63
CA ILE A 121 -1.51 -25.05 21.84
C ILE A 121 -1.13 -24.40 20.51
N SER A 122 0.10 -24.58 20.06
CA SER A 122 0.66 -23.90 18.89
C SER A 122 1.23 -24.89 17.90
N SER A 123 1.15 -24.58 16.60
CA SER A 123 1.93 -25.28 15.58
C SER A 123 3.43 -25.07 15.74
N ASP A 124 3.84 -23.87 16.19
CA ASP A 124 5.24 -23.57 16.45
C ASP A 124 5.60 -23.92 17.90
N SER A 125 6.58 -24.81 18.06
CA SER A 125 7.15 -25.20 19.35
C SER A 125 8.02 -24.12 19.99
N ASN A 126 8.44 -23.10 19.24
CA ASN A 126 9.34 -22.05 19.72
C ASN A 126 8.61 -20.75 20.11
N LEU A 127 7.88 -20.85 21.21
CA LEU A 127 7.12 -19.75 21.82
C LEU A 127 8.01 -18.64 22.41
N SER A 128 9.32 -18.87 22.55
CA SER A 128 10.26 -17.86 23.03
C SER A 128 10.43 -16.67 22.08
N SER A 129 9.92 -16.78 20.86
CA SER A 129 9.84 -15.72 19.86
C SER A 129 8.64 -14.79 20.05
N TRP A 130 7.70 -15.10 20.94
CA TRP A 130 6.47 -14.34 21.10
C TRP A 130 6.65 -13.25 22.17
N GLU A 131 6.41 -12.00 21.78
CA GLU A 131 6.69 -10.81 22.60
C GLU A 131 5.71 -10.62 23.79
N LEU A 132 4.71 -11.48 23.94
CA LEU A 132 3.58 -11.30 24.86
C LEU A 132 3.41 -12.53 25.77
N THR A 133 3.09 -12.28 27.04
CA THR A 133 2.70 -13.35 27.97
C THR A 133 1.28 -13.84 27.66
N PRO A 134 0.90 -15.08 28.04
CA PRO A 134 -0.45 -15.60 27.80
C PRO A 134 -1.57 -14.71 28.34
N GLU A 135 -1.34 -14.05 29.48
CA GLU A 135 -2.30 -13.10 30.07
C GLU A 135 -2.45 -11.81 29.25
N ASP A 136 -1.40 -11.38 28.55
CA ASP A 136 -1.44 -10.19 27.71
C ASP A 136 -2.23 -10.43 26.42
N TYR A 137 -2.21 -11.67 25.89
CA TYR A 137 -3.06 -12.06 24.76
C TYR A 137 -4.55 -11.91 25.08
N LEU A 138 -4.99 -12.30 26.29
CA LEU A 138 -6.40 -12.17 26.69
C LEU A 138 -6.89 -10.71 26.77
N LYS A 139 -5.96 -9.74 26.91
CA LYS A 139 -6.27 -8.30 26.92
C LYS A 139 -6.42 -7.72 25.51
N ILE A 140 -6.04 -8.45 24.47
CA ILE A 140 -6.13 -7.97 23.08
C ILE A 140 -7.61 -7.85 22.68
N PRO A 141 -8.07 -6.67 22.21
CA PRO A 141 -9.47 -6.46 21.84
C PRO A 141 -10.01 -7.45 20.81
N GLY A 142 -9.17 -7.93 19.89
CA GLY A 142 -9.57 -8.94 18.90
C GLY A 142 -9.76 -10.34 19.48
N ILE A 143 -8.96 -10.73 20.49
CA ILE A 143 -9.16 -12.00 21.20
C ILE A 143 -10.48 -11.94 21.98
N GLN A 144 -10.76 -10.82 22.65
CA GLN A 144 -12.04 -10.63 23.34
C GLN A 144 -13.23 -10.64 22.37
N SER A 145 -13.11 -9.93 21.25
CA SER A 145 -14.14 -9.93 20.19
C SER A 145 -14.34 -11.32 19.58
N SER A 146 -13.25 -12.07 19.45
CA SER A 146 -13.24 -13.44 18.99
C SER A 146 -14.06 -14.33 19.91
N PHE A 147 -13.87 -14.26 21.24
CA PHE A 147 -14.70 -15.00 22.20
C PHE A 147 -16.20 -14.67 22.16
N LEU A 148 -16.57 -13.52 21.58
CA LEU A 148 -17.95 -13.11 21.29
C LEU A 148 -18.43 -13.56 19.90
N GLY A 149 -17.68 -14.43 19.21
CA GLY A 149 -18.03 -14.99 17.91
C GLY A 149 -17.64 -14.15 16.71
N LYS A 150 -16.91 -13.04 16.87
CA LYS A 150 -16.53 -12.18 15.75
C LYS A 150 -15.17 -12.59 15.19
N VAL A 151 -15.05 -12.65 13.87
CA VAL A 151 -13.72 -12.70 13.25
C VAL A 151 -13.07 -11.34 13.43
N SER A 152 -11.82 -11.29 13.88
CA SER A 152 -11.08 -10.04 13.99
C SER A 152 -9.63 -10.19 13.59
N ALA A 153 -9.02 -9.08 13.19
CA ALA A 153 -7.60 -8.96 12.96
C ALA A 153 -7.02 -7.94 13.95
N ASN A 154 -5.84 -8.19 14.50
CA ASN A 154 -5.02 -7.13 15.12
C ASN A 154 -3.63 -7.11 14.53
N TYR A 155 -3.10 -5.90 14.47
CA TYR A 155 -1.70 -5.67 14.18
C TYR A 155 -0.93 -5.60 15.49
N LEU A 156 -0.04 -6.56 15.74
CA LEU A 156 0.77 -6.64 16.95
C LEU A 156 2.24 -6.33 16.62
N GLY A 157 2.91 -5.60 17.52
CA GLY A 157 4.36 -5.33 17.45
C GLY A 157 4.82 -4.53 16.21
N GLY A 158 3.91 -3.99 15.40
CA GLY A 158 4.29 -3.27 14.20
C GLY A 158 4.83 -4.16 13.08
N ARG A 159 4.57 -5.47 13.13
CA ARG A 159 5.15 -6.45 12.18
C ARG A 159 4.21 -7.57 11.77
N SER A 160 3.33 -8.00 12.65
CA SER A 160 2.52 -9.21 12.43
C SER A 160 1.02 -8.91 12.54
N ILE A 161 0.26 -9.54 11.65
CA ILE A 161 -1.21 -9.51 11.68
C ILE A 161 -1.67 -10.83 12.27
N PHE A 162 -2.39 -10.76 13.38
CA PHE A 162 -3.01 -11.91 14.01
C PHE A 162 -4.50 -11.91 13.69
N LEU A 163 -4.98 -13.05 13.18
CA LEU A 163 -6.39 -13.31 12.93
C LEU A 163 -6.96 -14.17 14.06
N PHE A 164 -8.12 -13.78 14.59
CA PHE A 164 -8.76 -14.45 15.72
C PHE A 164 -10.17 -14.90 15.36
N ARG A 165 -10.47 -16.15 15.70
CA ARG A 165 -11.81 -16.75 15.58
C ARG A 165 -12.10 -17.63 16.80
N SER A 166 -13.27 -17.48 17.39
CA SER A 166 -13.80 -18.37 18.43
C SER A 166 -15.14 -18.93 18.00
N ARG A 167 -15.49 -20.07 18.58
CA ARG A 167 -16.81 -20.67 18.46
C ARG A 167 -17.81 -19.88 19.32
N LEU A 168 -18.93 -19.47 18.74
CA LEU A 168 -20.14 -19.20 19.52
C LEU A 168 -20.66 -20.54 20.02
N GLN A 169 -20.60 -20.78 21.33
CA GLN A 169 -21.37 -21.86 21.93
C GLN A 169 -22.85 -21.52 21.72
N GLY A 170 -23.52 -22.29 20.86
CA GLY A 170 -24.94 -22.54 20.98
C GLY A 170 -25.16 -23.68 21.96
#